data_AF-A0A3P6RWH6-F1
#
_entry.id   AF-A0A3P6RWH6-F1
#
_cell.length_a   1.000
_cell.length_b   1.000
_cell.length_c   1.000
_cell.angle_alpha   90.00
_cell.angle_beta   90.00
_cell.angle_gamma   90.00
#
_symmetry.space_group_name_H-M   'P 1'
#
loop_
_entity.id
_entity.type
_entity.pdbx_description
1 polymer ?
#
loop_
_entity_poly.entity_id
_entity_poly.type
_entity_poly.pdbx_seq_one_letter_code
_entity_poly.pdbx_strand_id
1 'polypeptide(L)'
;MTSLPRSWNLPMFMRPTIQMQLLWLCPQSCTEVVTDVERREKTRLLETISRKLTNISSDLAPDDIAVITISASETRTAIMSEGEQMTPFNLLASIGGIFGLFLGLSGVTTFEVIEAWAIILPHLIPLCRYSLYLVKSFWRGEEIAVN
;
A
#
# COMPACT_ATOMS: atom_id res chain seq x y z
N MET A 1 30.84 -8.38 -30.66
CA MET A 1 30.66 -9.84 -30.49
C MET A 1 31.83 -10.36 -29.67
N THR A 2 31.66 -10.45 -28.35
CA THR A 2 32.67 -11.00 -27.45
C THR A 2 32.28 -12.45 -27.13
N SER A 3 33.19 -13.35 -27.44
CA SER A 3 33.05 -14.81 -27.36
C SER A 3 32.84 -15.28 -25.93
N LEU A 4 31.69 -15.90 -25.64
CA LEU A 4 31.51 -16.67 -24.41
C LEU A 4 32.17 -18.05 -24.55
N PRO A 5 32.92 -18.52 -23.53
CA PRO A 5 33.64 -19.79 -23.57
C PRO A 5 32.72 -21.01 -23.40
N ARG A 6 33.13 -22.13 -24.00
CA ARG A 6 32.35 -23.36 -24.22
C ARG A 6 32.17 -24.26 -22.98
N SER A 7 32.91 -24.03 -21.89
CA SER A 7 32.74 -24.76 -20.63
C SER A 7 33.29 -23.98 -19.43
N TRP A 8 32.53 -23.91 -18.34
CA TRP A 8 32.95 -23.32 -17.07
C TRP A 8 33.23 -24.45 -16.07
N ASN A 9 34.50 -24.79 -15.86
CA ASN A 9 34.90 -25.92 -14.99
C ASN A 9 35.09 -25.50 -13.52
N LEU A 10 34.85 -24.24 -13.17
CA LEU A 10 35.04 -23.71 -11.81
C LEU A 10 33.81 -22.89 -11.40
N PRO A 11 33.20 -23.13 -10.23
CA PRO A 11 32.15 -22.27 -9.71
C PRO A 11 32.76 -20.91 -9.36
N MET A 12 32.48 -19.91 -10.20
CA MET A 12 32.86 -18.53 -9.91
C MET A 12 31.87 -17.95 -8.90
N PHE A 13 32.25 -17.94 -7.63
CA PHE A 13 31.51 -17.23 -6.59
C PHE A 13 31.76 -15.73 -6.75
N MET A 14 30.90 -15.05 -7.51
CA MET A 14 30.85 -13.59 -7.49
C MET A 14 30.12 -13.15 -6.22
N ARG A 15 30.83 -12.46 -5.32
CA ARG A 15 30.20 -11.71 -4.23
C ARG A 15 29.71 -10.39 -4.83
N PRO A 16 28.40 -10.18 -5.00
CA PRO A 16 27.90 -8.94 -5.57
C PRO A 16 28.27 -7.77 -4.66
N THR A 17 28.75 -6.69 -5.25
CA THR A 17 28.93 -5.41 -4.56
C THR A 17 27.56 -4.81 -4.21
N ILE A 18 27.51 -4.00 -3.16
CA ILE A 18 26.25 -3.38 -2.67
C ILE A 18 25.52 -2.61 -3.79
N GLN A 19 26.26 -1.93 -4.66
CA GLN A 19 25.73 -1.24 -5.83
C GLN A 19 25.02 -2.20 -6.80
N MET A 20 25.61 -3.37 -7.05
CA MET A 20 25.05 -4.42 -7.92
C MET A 20 23.76 -5.02 -7.32
N GLN A 21 23.69 -5.14 -6.00
CA GLN A 21 22.49 -5.62 -5.30
C GLN A 21 21.33 -4.62 -5.40
N LEU A 22 21.61 -3.32 -5.29
CA LEU A 22 20.61 -2.27 -5.45
C LEU A 22 20.07 -2.19 -6.88
N LEU A 23 20.93 -2.41 -7.88
CA LEU A 23 20.54 -2.49 -9.30
C LEU A 23 19.73 -3.75 -9.64
N TRP A 24 19.77 -4.77 -8.79
CA TRP A 24 19.03 -6.03 -8.94
C TRP A 24 17.64 -6.03 -8.29
N LEU A 25 17.29 -4.96 -7.58
CA LEU A 25 15.93 -4.77 -7.08
C LEU A 25 15.03 -4.35 -8.25
N CYS A 26 14.50 -5.34 -8.96
CA CYS A 26 13.39 -5.08 -9.87
C CYS A 26 12.19 -4.60 -9.03
N PRO A 27 11.62 -3.41 -9.31
CA PRO A 27 10.39 -3.00 -8.66
C PRO A 27 9.31 -4.05 -8.97
N GLN A 28 8.63 -4.55 -7.93
CA GLN A 28 7.48 -5.42 -8.14
C GLN A 28 6.38 -4.63 -8.83
N SER A 29 5.80 -5.22 -9.88
CA SER A 29 4.68 -4.63 -10.59
C SER A 29 3.42 -4.80 -9.77
N CYS A 30 2.59 -3.75 -9.64
CA CYS A 30 1.33 -3.82 -8.89
C CYS A 30 0.32 -4.79 -9.52
N THR A 31 0.49 -5.12 -10.80
CA THR A 31 -0.33 -6.08 -11.52
C THR A 31 0.59 -7.13 -12.15
N GLU A 32 0.43 -8.37 -11.71
CA GLU A 32 1.12 -9.52 -12.30
C GLU A 32 0.09 -10.57 -12.70
N VAL A 33 0.27 -11.14 -13.89
CA VAL A 33 -0.51 -12.30 -14.33
C VAL A 33 0.39 -13.52 -14.19
N VAL A 34 0.10 -14.34 -13.18
CA VAL A 34 0.81 -15.58 -12.93
C VAL A 34 0.06 -16.72 -13.63
N THR A 35 0.76 -17.41 -14.54
CA THR A 35 0.21 -18.60 -15.22
C THR A 35 0.84 -19.86 -14.64
N ASP A 36 0.08 -20.60 -13.85
CA ASP A 36 0.51 -21.89 -13.32
C ASP A 36 0.26 -23.01 -14.34
N VAL A 37 1.23 -23.92 -14.47
CA VAL A 37 1.13 -25.07 -15.40
C VAL A 37 0.76 -26.31 -14.60
N GLU A 38 -0.52 -26.66 -14.58
CA GLU A 38 -1.04 -27.78 -13.78
C GLU A 38 -0.65 -29.17 -14.32
N ARG A 39 -0.63 -29.35 -15.65
CA ARG A 39 -0.40 -30.67 -16.24
C ARG A 39 0.55 -30.63 -17.42
N ARG A 40 1.66 -31.37 -17.29
CA ARG A 40 2.61 -31.63 -18.39
C ARG A 40 2.55 -33.11 -18.72
N GLU A 41 1.81 -33.44 -19.78
CA GLU A 41 1.76 -34.79 -20.30
C GLU A 41 2.60 -34.88 -21.57
N LYS A 42 3.66 -35.70 -21.53
CA LYS A 42 4.51 -35.97 -22.69
C LYS A 42 4.04 -37.24 -23.35
N THR A 43 3.15 -37.10 -24.33
CA THR A 43 2.71 -38.23 -25.15
C THR A 43 3.67 -38.41 -26.33
N ARG A 44 4.08 -39.65 -26.61
CA ARG A 44 4.80 -39.95 -27.85
C ARG A 44 3.85 -39.71 -29.01
N LEU A 45 4.30 -39.01 -30.04
CA LEU A 45 3.54 -38.78 -31.25
C LEU A 45 3.28 -40.13 -31.92
N LEU A 46 2.06 -40.66 -31.74
CA LEU A 46 1.66 -41.98 -32.21
C LEU A 46 1.26 -41.97 -33.69
N GLU A 47 1.07 -40.78 -34.27
CA GLU A 47 0.63 -40.63 -35.65
C GLU A 47 1.65 -39.87 -36.51
N THR A 48 1.92 -40.48 -37.65
CA THR A 48 2.60 -39.93 -38.82
C THR A 48 1.90 -38.62 -39.21
N ILE A 49 2.41 -37.48 -38.72
CA ILE A 49 1.94 -36.15 -39.14
C ILE A 49 1.98 -36.15 -40.68
N SER A 50 0.79 -36.08 -41.29
CA SER A 50 0.64 -36.30 -42.72
C SER A 50 1.52 -35.30 -43.48
N ARG A 51 2.42 -35.79 -44.35
CA ARG A 51 3.34 -35.02 -45.25
C ARG A 51 2.66 -33.90 -46.05
N LYS A 52 1.33 -33.81 -46.00
CA LYS A 52 0.49 -32.83 -46.66
C LYS A 52 0.49 -31.45 -46.00
N LEU A 53 0.90 -31.32 -44.72
CA LEU A 53 0.90 -30.03 -44.00
C LEU A 53 2.24 -29.28 -44.05
N THR A 54 3.34 -29.95 -44.38
CA THR A 54 4.66 -29.32 -44.42
C THR A 54 5.14 -29.23 -45.86
N ASN A 55 5.15 -28.03 -46.43
CA ASN A 55 5.85 -27.72 -47.69
C ASN A 55 7.38 -27.68 -47.45
N ILE A 56 7.89 -28.63 -46.66
CA ILE A 56 9.25 -28.72 -46.15
C ILE A 56 9.89 -29.92 -46.83
N SER A 57 10.86 -29.63 -47.69
CA SER A 57 11.48 -30.51 -48.68
C SER A 57 12.50 -31.51 -48.10
N SER A 58 12.52 -31.73 -46.78
CA SER A 58 13.44 -32.63 -46.11
C SER A 58 12.69 -33.63 -45.24
N ASP A 59 13.21 -34.85 -45.20
CA ASP A 59 12.69 -35.99 -44.43
C ASP A 59 12.90 -35.70 -42.93
N LEU A 60 11.98 -34.97 -42.31
CA LEU A 60 12.00 -34.73 -40.87
C LEU A 60 11.66 -36.05 -40.17
N ALA A 61 12.56 -36.52 -39.31
CA ALA A 61 12.29 -37.65 -38.46
C ALA A 61 11.21 -37.26 -37.42
N PRO A 62 10.36 -38.20 -36.99
CA PRO A 62 9.35 -37.94 -35.95
C PRO A 62 9.95 -37.48 -34.61
N ASP A 63 11.24 -37.73 -34.38
CA ASP A 63 11.98 -37.27 -33.20
C ASP A 63 12.34 -35.77 -33.23
N ASP A 64 12.32 -35.14 -34.41
CA ASP A 64 12.64 -33.72 -34.59
C ASP A 64 11.40 -32.81 -34.42
N ILE A 65 10.21 -33.40 -34.22
CA ILE A 65 8.95 -32.67 -34.16
C ILE A 65 8.42 -32.66 -32.72
N ALA A 66 8.26 -31.47 -32.16
CA ALA A 66 7.59 -31.25 -30.89
C ALA A 66 6.26 -30.52 -31.11
N VAL A 67 5.15 -31.13 -30.69
CA VAL A 67 3.83 -30.48 -30.66
C VAL A 67 3.53 -30.05 -29.24
N ILE A 68 3.25 -28.75 -29.07
CA ILE A 68 2.92 -28.16 -27.77
C ILE A 68 1.49 -27.67 -27.85
N THR A 69 0.58 -28.31 -27.10
CA THR A 69 -0.80 -27.86 -26.96
C THR A 69 -0.97 -27.12 -25.64
N ILE A 70 -1.37 -25.86 -25.70
CA ILE A 70 -1.63 -25.01 -24.55
C ILE A 70 -3.15 -24.81 -24.47
N SER A 71 -3.76 -25.28 -23.40
CA SER A 71 -5.19 -25.11 -23.13
C SER A 71 -5.39 -24.64 -21.70
N ALA A 72 -6.38 -23.77 -21.48
CA ALA A 72 -6.79 -23.39 -20.13
C ALA A 72 -7.41 -24.60 -19.42
N SER A 73 -6.92 -24.92 -18.22
CA SER A 73 -7.46 -26.00 -17.39
C SER A 73 -8.86 -25.64 -16.88
N GLU A 74 -9.04 -24.38 -16.48
CA GLU A 74 -10.30 -23.83 -15.98
C GLU A 74 -10.72 -22.56 -16.74
N THR A 75 -12.02 -22.26 -16.69
CA THR A 75 -12.61 -21.04 -17.30
C THR A 75 -12.54 -19.82 -16.37
N ARG A 76 -12.16 -20.00 -15.10
CA ARG A 76 -12.08 -18.95 -14.09
C ARG A 76 -10.63 -18.73 -13.69
N THR A 77 -10.24 -17.48 -13.53
CA THR A 77 -8.91 -17.09 -13.03
C THR A 77 -9.02 -16.61 -11.60
N ALA A 78 -8.13 -17.09 -10.72
CA ALA A 78 -8.02 -16.58 -9.37
C ALA A 78 -7.45 -15.15 -9.43
N ILE A 79 -8.15 -14.20 -8.82
CA ILE A 79 -7.69 -12.82 -8.70
C ILE A 79 -7.29 -12.63 -7.24
N MET A 80 -6.00 -12.40 -6.99
CA MET A 80 -5.50 -12.03 -5.68
C MET A 80 -5.19 -10.54 -5.69
N SER A 81 -5.83 -9.79 -4.81
CA SER A 81 -5.65 -8.35 -4.68
C SER A 81 -5.36 -8.06 -3.21
N GLU A 82 -4.23 -7.39 -2.96
CA GLU A 82 -3.96 -6.79 -1.66
C GLU A 82 -4.85 -5.54 -1.55
N GLY A 83 -6.02 -5.69 -0.92
CA GLY A 83 -6.90 -4.57 -0.65
C GLY A 83 -6.26 -3.61 0.36
N GLU A 84 -6.39 -2.30 0.14
CA GLU A 84 -5.97 -1.30 1.10
C GLU A 84 -6.86 -1.38 2.36
N GLN A 85 -6.28 -1.91 3.45
CA GLN A 85 -7.04 -2.19 4.67
C GLN A 85 -7.47 -0.91 5.41
N MET A 86 -6.77 0.20 5.20
CA MET A 86 -6.97 1.43 5.94
C MET A 86 -6.93 2.65 5.03
N THR A 87 -8.10 3.00 4.50
CA THR A 87 -8.28 4.26 3.77
C THR A 87 -8.36 5.43 4.77
N PRO A 88 -7.99 6.66 4.35
CA PRO A 88 -8.16 7.85 5.19
C PRO A 88 -9.64 8.09 5.56
N PHE A 89 -10.57 7.62 4.73
CA PHE A 89 -12.01 7.65 5.03
C PHE A 89 -12.38 6.74 6.21
N ASN A 90 -11.82 5.53 6.27
CA ASN A 90 -12.03 4.63 7.41
C ASN A 90 -11.46 5.23 8.70
N LEU A 91 -10.34 5.95 8.59
CA LEU A 91 -9.72 6.64 9.72
C LEU A 91 -10.60 7.78 10.25
N LEU A 92 -11.08 8.65 9.35
CA LEU A 92 -11.99 9.75 9.70
C LEU A 92 -13.31 9.22 10.28
N ALA A 93 -13.86 8.16 9.69
CA ALA A 93 -15.08 7.53 10.15
C ALA A 93 -14.91 6.92 11.56
N SER A 94 -13.76 6.30 11.83
CA SER A 94 -13.46 5.74 13.15
C SER A 94 -13.31 6.84 14.21
N ILE A 95 -12.56 7.90 13.90
CA ILE A 95 -12.41 9.07 14.79
C ILE A 95 -13.78 9.70 15.06
N GLY A 96 -14.54 10.01 14.01
CA GLY A 96 -15.88 10.59 14.13
C GLY A 96 -16.84 9.70 14.93
N GLY A 97 -16.77 8.39 14.75
CA GLY A 97 -17.55 7.42 15.53
C GLY A 97 -17.19 7.43 17.01
N ILE A 98 -15.91 7.48 17.37
CA ILE A 98 -15.47 7.54 18.76
C ILE A 98 -15.88 8.86 19.42
N PHE A 99 -15.63 10.00 18.76
CA PHE A 99 -16.03 11.31 19.27
C PHE A 99 -17.55 11.44 19.42
N GLY A 100 -18.31 10.93 18.45
CA GLY A 100 -19.77 10.94 18.47
C GLY A 100 -20.36 10.03 19.55
N LEU A 101 -19.82 8.83 19.75
CA LEU A 101 -20.35 7.88 20.74
C LEU A 101 -20.00 8.24 22.18
N PHE A 102 -18.75 8.63 22.45
CA PHE A 102 -18.27 8.81 23.82
C PHE A 102 -18.47 10.23 24.36
N LEU A 103 -18.34 11.24 23.50
CA LEU A 103 -18.43 12.64 23.92
C LEU A 103 -19.72 13.30 23.43
N GLY A 104 -20.48 12.66 22.53
CA GLY A 104 -21.60 13.30 21.84
C GLY A 104 -21.17 14.48 20.97
N LEU A 105 -19.87 14.57 20.66
CA LEU A 105 -19.28 15.70 19.95
C LEU A 105 -19.23 15.41 18.46
N SER A 106 -19.68 16.39 17.68
CA SER A 106 -19.50 16.44 16.23
C SER A 106 -18.35 17.39 15.89
N GLY A 107 -17.77 17.27 14.69
CA GLY A 107 -16.76 18.23 14.21
C GLY A 107 -17.22 19.69 14.32
N VAL A 108 -18.52 19.95 14.13
CA VAL A 108 -19.11 21.29 14.31
C VAL A 108 -18.98 21.76 15.77
N THR A 109 -19.31 20.89 16.73
CA THR A 109 -19.19 21.24 18.17
C THR A 109 -17.74 21.51 18.59
N THR A 110 -16.76 20.85 17.98
CA THR A 110 -15.35 21.17 18.26
C THR A 110 -14.95 22.55 17.75
N PHE A 111 -15.49 22.99 16.60
CA PHE A 111 -15.28 24.34 16.10
C PHE A 111 -15.94 25.39 17.00
N GLU A 112 -17.15 25.13 17.48
CA GLU A 112 -17.84 26.02 18.42
C GLU A 112 -17.06 26.19 19.74
N VAL A 113 -16.48 25.11 20.28
CA VAL A 113 -15.64 25.19 21.49
C VAL A 113 -14.38 26.02 21.24
N ILE A 114 -13.74 25.88 20.09
CA ILE A 114 -12.55 26.66 19.72
C ILE A 114 -12.91 28.13 19.58
N GLU A 115 -14.03 28.44 18.92
CA GLU A 115 -14.53 29.81 18.78
C GLU A 115 -14.84 30.44 20.14
N ALA A 116 -15.55 29.70 21.01
CA ALA A 116 -15.83 30.14 22.37
C ALA A 116 -14.54 30.40 23.16
N TRP A 117 -13.53 29.53 23.03
CA TRP A 117 -12.22 29.74 23.66
C TRP A 117 -11.52 31.00 23.15
N ALA A 118 -11.56 31.22 21.83
CA ALA A 118 -10.95 32.40 21.20
C ALA A 118 -11.59 33.72 21.65
N ILE A 119 -12.88 33.72 21.98
CA ILE A 119 -13.60 34.90 22.50
C ILE A 119 -13.40 35.05 24.00
N ILE A 120 -13.47 33.97 24.76
CA ILE A 120 -13.42 34.01 26.23
C ILE A 120 -12.03 34.41 26.71
N LEU A 121 -10.95 33.85 26.14
CA LEU A 121 -9.58 34.07 26.61
C LEU A 121 -9.13 35.55 26.62
N PRO A 122 -9.36 36.36 25.56
CA PRO A 122 -9.03 37.78 25.60
C PRO A 122 -9.93 38.60 26.53
N HIS A 123 -11.18 38.18 26.75
CA HIS A 123 -12.11 38.87 27.67
C HIS A 123 -11.91 38.47 29.14
N LEU A 124 -11.34 37.31 29.43
CA LEU A 124 -11.08 36.84 30.79
C LEU A 124 -10.02 37.70 31.50
N ILE A 125 -8.98 38.14 30.79
CA ILE A 125 -7.89 38.97 31.33
C ILE A 125 -8.39 40.32 31.87
N PRO A 126 -9.15 41.15 31.12
CA PRO A 126 -9.68 42.41 31.64
C PRO A 126 -10.73 42.19 32.73
N LEU A 127 -11.56 41.14 32.65
CA LEU A 127 -12.53 40.81 33.71
C LEU A 127 -11.82 40.44 35.02
N CYS A 128 -10.75 39.65 34.95
CA CYS A 128 -9.96 39.26 36.12
C CYS A 128 -9.19 40.47 36.71
N ARG A 129 -8.69 41.38 35.86
CA ARG A 129 -8.08 42.64 36.33
C ARG A 129 -9.11 43.58 36.97
N TYR A 130 -10.33 43.63 36.44
CA TYR A 130 -11.41 44.45 36.98
C TYR A 130 -11.91 43.90 38.33
N SER A 131 -12.08 42.57 38.46
CA SER A 131 -12.47 41.96 39.74
C SER A 131 -11.39 42.15 40.81
N LEU A 132 -10.10 42.02 40.46
CA LEU A 132 -9.00 42.33 41.38
C LEU A 132 -8.95 43.80 41.79
N TYR A 133 -9.28 44.73 40.87
CA TYR A 133 -9.40 46.15 41.20
C TYR A 133 -10.54 46.42 42.17
N LEU A 134 -11.72 45.81 41.95
CA LEU A 134 -12.87 45.93 42.85
C LEU A 134 -12.56 45.40 44.25
N VAL A 135 -11.97 44.20 44.35
CA VAL A 135 -11.55 43.64 45.64
C VAL A 135 -10.56 44.56 46.33
N LYS A 136 -9.55 45.07 45.61
CA LYS A 136 -8.57 46.01 46.18
C LYS A 136 -9.21 47.32 46.67
N SER A 137 -10.22 47.82 45.97
CA SER A 137 -10.94 49.05 46.35
C SER A 137 -11.84 48.82 47.58
N PHE A 138 -12.44 47.65 47.70
CA PHE A 138 -13.26 47.25 48.84
C PHE A 138 -12.41 47.18 50.12
N TRP A 139 -11.28 46.46 50.08
CA TRP A 139 -10.36 46.35 51.22
C TRP A 139 -9.75 47.70 51.64
N ARG A 140 -9.53 48.63 50.70
CA ARG A 140 -9.04 49.98 51.02
C ARG A 140 -10.13 50.89 51.61
N GLY A 141 -11.40 50.65 51.29
CA GLY A 141 -12.53 51.37 51.89
C GLY A 141 -12.73 51.01 53.37
N GLU A 142 -12.37 49.78 53.76
CA GLU A 142 -12.46 49.29 55.14
C GLU A 142 -11.38 49.91 56.05
N GLU A 143 -10.18 50.18 55.53
CA GLU A 143 -9.10 50.86 56.30
C GLU A 143 -9.41 52.33 56.66
N ILE A 144 -10.27 53.01 55.89
CA ILE A 144 -10.62 54.42 56.14
C ILE A 144 -11.77 54.56 57.17
N ALA A 145 -12.55 53.50 57.38
CA ALA A 145 -13.67 53.49 58.33
C ALA A 145 -13.28 53.15 59.78
N VAL A 146 -12.01 52.79 60.03
CA VAL A 146 -11.51 52.32 61.35
C VAL A 146 -10.59 53.35 62.02
N ASN A 147 -10.49 54.58 61.51
CA ASN A 147 -9.67 55.65 62.10
C ASN A 147 -10.50 56.88 62.45
#